data_AF-A0A5Z4WHG1-F1
#
_entry.id   AF-A0A5Z4WHG1-F1
#
_cell.length_a   1.000
_cell.length_b   1.000
_cell.length_c   1.000
_cell.angle_alpha   90.00
_cell.angle_beta   90.00
_cell.angle_gamma   90.00
#
_symmetry.space_group_name_H-M   'P 1'
#
loop_
_entity.id
_entity.type
_entity.pdbx_description
1 polymer ?
#
loop_
_entity_poly.entity_id
_entity_poly.type
_entity_poly.pdbx_seq_one_letter_code
_entity_poly.pdbx_strand_id
1 'polypeptide(L)'
;RNERDERSAKLTMDTLVLSAKLAALTPPQGYPNAPRYYSPERLEIIYKRHKLDKLLDPRIPAIYRYNFPEDLRVKILAYAKEHNIKE
;
A
#
# COMPACT_ATOMS: atom_id res chain seq x y z
N ARG A 1 -25.19 2.22 48.76
CA ARG A 1 -25.71 2.68 47.44
C ARG A 1 -24.51 3.20 46.63
N ASN A 2 -23.63 2.31 46.16
CA ASN A 2 -22.42 2.64 45.35
C ASN A 2 -22.22 1.69 44.15
N GLU A 3 -23.00 0.62 44.02
CA GLU A 3 -22.82 -0.35 42.92
C GLU A 3 -23.00 0.26 41.52
N ARG A 4 -23.82 1.30 41.37
CA ARG A 4 -23.95 2.01 40.09
C ARG A 4 -22.67 2.77 39.74
N ASP A 5 -21.96 3.32 40.71
CA ASP A 5 -20.69 4.02 40.49
C ASP A 5 -19.57 3.05 40.18
N GLU A 6 -19.52 1.89 40.85
CA GLU A 6 -18.54 0.84 40.56
C GLU A 6 -18.74 0.23 39.16
N ARG A 7 -20.00 -0.05 38.77
CA ARG A 7 -20.31 -0.53 37.42
C ARG A 7 -20.00 0.51 36.35
N SER A 8 -20.28 1.78 36.63
CA SER A 8 -19.96 2.89 35.72
C SER A 8 -18.45 3.05 35.56
N ALA A 9 -17.70 3.02 36.68
CA ALA A 9 -16.24 3.08 36.66
C ALA A 9 -15.64 1.91 35.87
N LYS A 10 -16.15 0.69 36.07
CA LYS A 10 -15.71 -0.49 35.33
C LYS A 10 -15.98 -0.37 33.83
N LEU A 11 -17.19 0.06 33.45
CA LEU A 11 -17.55 0.25 32.05
C LEU A 11 -16.67 1.32 31.36
N THR A 12 -16.31 2.37 32.09
CA THR A 12 -15.43 3.44 31.58
C THR A 12 -14.02 2.89 31.32
N MET A 13 -13.50 2.08 32.24
CA MET A 13 -12.19 1.42 32.07
C MET A 13 -12.19 0.42 30.92
N ASP A 14 -13.22 -0.41 30.80
CA ASP A 14 -13.34 -1.38 29.71
C ASP A 14 -13.41 -0.67 28.34
N THR A 15 -14.12 0.48 28.29
CA THR A 15 -14.23 1.31 27.07
C THR A 15 -12.88 1.94 26.70
N LEU A 16 -12.11 2.43 27.68
CA LEU A 16 -10.77 2.97 27.46
C LEU A 16 -9.78 1.91 26.97
N VAL A 17 -9.84 0.70 27.54
CA VAL A 17 -8.99 -0.41 27.10
C VAL A 17 -9.37 -0.85 25.69
N LEU A 18 -10.65 -0.91 25.37
CA LEU A 18 -11.13 -1.26 24.03
C LEU A 18 -10.69 -0.24 22.99
N SER A 19 -10.86 1.06 23.26
CA SER A 19 -10.46 2.11 22.32
C SER A 19 -8.95 2.15 22.11
N ALA A 20 -8.15 1.94 23.16
CA ALA A 20 -6.70 1.83 23.05
C ALA A 20 -6.27 0.64 22.19
N LYS A 21 -6.90 -0.53 22.36
CA LYS A 21 -6.63 -1.71 21.53
C LYS A 21 -7.03 -1.50 20.07
N LEU A 22 -8.17 -0.85 19.83
CA LEU A 22 -8.61 -0.50 18.48
C LEU A 22 -7.59 0.42 17.80
N ALA A 23 -7.17 1.49 18.48
CA ALA A 23 -6.19 2.44 17.97
C ALA A 23 -4.79 1.84 17.74
N ALA A 24 -4.38 0.85 18.54
CA ALA A 24 -3.14 0.11 18.31
C ALA A 24 -3.23 -0.81 17.09
N LEU A 25 -4.41 -1.35 16.80
CA LEU A 25 -4.66 -2.23 15.65
C LEU A 25 -4.88 -1.43 14.36
N THR A 26 -5.44 -0.23 14.44
CA THR A 26 -5.60 0.68 13.30
C THR A 26 -4.40 1.63 13.25
N PRO A 27 -3.43 1.41 12.35
CA PRO A 27 -2.28 2.29 12.24
C PRO A 27 -2.74 3.73 11.98
N PRO A 28 -2.09 4.75 12.58
CA PRO A 28 -2.38 6.13 12.26
C PRO A 28 -2.26 6.33 10.75
N GLN A 29 -3.20 7.09 10.15
CA GLN A 29 -3.18 7.30 8.71
C GLN A 29 -1.88 7.96 8.28
N GLY A 30 -1.07 7.21 7.53
CA GLY A 30 0.29 7.59 7.15
C GLY A 30 1.34 7.01 8.10
N TYR A 31 1.78 5.78 7.82
CA TYR A 31 3.01 5.25 8.41
C TYR A 31 4.18 6.21 8.13
N PRO A 32 5.15 6.38 9.05
CA PRO A 32 6.33 7.22 8.82
C PRO A 32 7.12 6.87 7.55
N ASN A 33 7.00 5.61 7.09
CA ASN A 33 7.59 5.07 5.88
C ASN A 33 6.54 4.69 4.80
N ALA A 34 5.31 5.17 4.91
CA ALA A 34 4.27 4.86 3.91
C ALA A 34 4.76 5.35 2.54
N PRO A 35 4.80 4.47 1.52
CA PRO A 35 5.14 4.89 0.18
C PRO A 35 4.17 5.97 -0.29
N ARG A 36 4.68 7.15 -0.63
CA ARG A 36 3.85 8.22 -1.17
C ARG A 36 3.59 7.96 -2.65
N TYR A 37 2.45 7.36 -2.94
CA TYR A 37 2.01 7.17 -4.32
C TYR A 37 1.47 8.50 -4.88
N TYR A 38 1.96 8.88 -6.06
CA TYR A 38 1.42 10.01 -6.81
C TYR A 38 0.26 9.54 -7.68
N SER A 39 -0.71 10.42 -7.93
CA SER A 39 -1.74 10.15 -8.94
C SER A 39 -1.10 10.00 -10.33
N PRO A 40 -1.75 9.28 -11.27
CA PRO A 40 -1.24 9.13 -12.63
C PRO A 40 -0.94 10.47 -13.32
N GLU A 41 -1.80 11.49 -13.17
CA GLU A 41 -1.58 12.79 -13.79
C GLU A 41 -0.35 13.49 -13.21
N ARG A 42 -0.15 13.38 -11.89
CA ARG A 42 0.99 13.98 -11.23
C ARG A 42 2.30 13.30 -11.60
N LEU A 43 2.29 11.97 -11.77
CA LEU A 43 3.43 11.23 -12.31
C LEU A 43 3.79 11.73 -13.70
N GLU A 44 2.80 11.96 -14.57
CA GLU A 44 3.03 12.45 -15.94
C GLU A 44 3.74 13.80 -15.96
N ILE A 45 3.30 14.71 -15.09
CA ILE A 45 3.94 16.02 -14.93
C ILE A 45 5.39 15.87 -14.46
N ILE A 46 5.68 15.00 -13.48
CA ILE A 46 7.03 14.79 -12.96
C ILE A 46 7.94 14.16 -14.02
N TYR A 47 7.42 13.20 -14.81
CA TYR A 47 8.12 12.57 -15.92
C TYR A 47 8.46 13.57 -17.03
N LYS A 48 7.47 14.35 -17.49
CA LYS A 48 7.67 15.41 -18.52
C LYS A 48 8.66 16.49 -18.06
N ARG A 49 8.79 16.72 -16.76
CA ARG A 49 9.75 17.64 -16.15
C ARG A 49 11.15 17.04 -15.95
N HIS A 50 11.39 15.81 -16.43
CA HIS A 50 12.65 15.07 -16.25
C HIS A 50 13.08 14.92 -14.78
N LYS A 51 12.13 14.95 -13.84
CA LYS A 51 12.38 14.74 -12.41
C LYS A 51 12.12 13.30 -11.95
N LEU A 52 11.44 12.51 -12.77
CA LEU A 52 11.25 11.08 -12.55
C LEU A 52 12.34 10.34 -13.31
N ASP A 53 13.15 9.54 -12.60
CA ASP A 53 14.08 8.64 -13.25
C ASP A 53 13.29 7.67 -14.15
N LYS A 54 13.68 7.59 -15.42
CA LYS A 54 13.07 6.69 -16.41
C LYS A 54 13.10 5.24 -15.95
N LEU A 55 14.09 4.85 -15.14
CA LEU A 55 14.23 3.51 -14.57
C LEU A 55 13.22 3.23 -13.45
N LEU A 56 12.67 4.28 -12.83
CA LEU A 56 11.71 4.22 -11.73
C LEU A 56 10.29 4.62 -12.16
N ASP A 57 9.99 4.63 -13.47
CA ASP A 57 8.65 4.99 -13.94
C ASP A 57 7.65 3.88 -13.59
N PRO A 58 6.67 4.14 -12.69
CA PRO A 58 5.70 3.13 -12.31
C PRO A 58 4.68 2.82 -13.41
N ARG A 59 4.60 3.64 -14.48
CA ARG A 59 3.69 3.41 -15.61
C ARG A 59 4.13 2.28 -16.53
N ILE A 60 5.42 1.95 -16.53
CA ILE A 60 5.95 0.86 -17.32
C ILE A 60 5.60 -0.46 -16.60
N PRO A 61 4.92 -1.41 -17.27
CA PRO A 61 4.66 -2.74 -16.72
C PRO A 61 5.94 -3.36 -16.17
N ALA A 62 5.86 -4.04 -15.03
CA ALA A 62 7.03 -4.56 -14.32
C ALA A 62 7.96 -5.40 -15.21
N ILE A 63 7.37 -6.19 -16.12
CA ILE A 63 8.07 -7.05 -17.10
C ILE A 63 9.02 -6.29 -18.04
N TYR A 64 8.77 -4.98 -18.27
CA TYR A 64 9.55 -4.12 -19.17
C TYR A 64 10.47 -3.15 -18.42
N ARG A 65 10.59 -3.28 -17.09
CA ARG A 65 11.51 -2.44 -16.31
C ARG A 65 12.95 -2.91 -16.47
N TYR A 66 13.89 -1.99 -16.41
CA TYR A 66 15.32 -2.25 -16.61
C TYR A 66 15.90 -3.31 -15.64
N ASN A 67 15.44 -3.31 -14.38
CA ASN A 67 15.91 -4.27 -13.36
C ASN A 67 15.14 -5.61 -13.39
N PHE A 68 14.26 -5.86 -14.37
CA PHE A 68 13.47 -7.08 -14.40
C PHE A 68 14.31 -8.26 -14.93
N PRO A 69 14.33 -9.42 -14.23
CA PRO A 69 15.13 -10.57 -14.67
C PRO A 69 14.70 -11.09 -16.04
N GLU A 70 15.66 -11.22 -16.95
CA GLU A 70 15.44 -11.67 -18.33
C GLU A 70 14.80 -13.08 -18.37
N ASP A 71 15.32 -13.99 -17.56
CA ASP A 71 14.84 -15.38 -17.49
C ASP A 71 13.35 -15.47 -17.11
N LEU A 72 12.90 -14.58 -16.21
CA LEU A 72 11.50 -14.51 -15.81
C LEU A 72 10.64 -13.92 -16.94
N ARG A 73 11.15 -12.91 -17.65
CA ARG A 73 10.42 -12.32 -18.79
C ARG A 73 10.14 -13.37 -19.85
N VAL A 74 11.15 -14.16 -20.21
CA VAL A 74 11.01 -15.24 -21.20
C VAL A 74 9.95 -16.26 -20.76
N LYS A 75 9.98 -16.70 -19.49
CA LYS A 75 9.00 -17.66 -18.95
C LYS A 75 7.58 -17.11 -18.97
N ILE A 76 7.39 -15.85 -18.58
CA ILE A 76 6.07 -15.20 -18.56
C ILE A 76 5.51 -15.08 -19.99
N LEU A 77 6.33 -14.64 -20.95
CA LEU A 77 5.91 -14.54 -22.35
C LEU A 77 5.58 -15.90 -22.97
N ALA A 78 6.36 -16.93 -22.65
CA ALA A 78 6.08 -18.30 -23.10
C ALA A 78 4.74 -18.81 -22.56
N TYR A 79 4.49 -18.63 -21.26
CA TYR A 79 3.22 -18.98 -20.63
C TYR A 79 2.04 -18.21 -21.25
N ALA A 80 2.18 -16.89 -21.45
CA ALA A 80 1.14 -16.09 -22.08
C ALA A 80 0.79 -16.58 -23.50
N LYS A 81 1.80 -16.99 -24.27
CA LYS A 81 1.63 -17.58 -25.60
C LYS A 81 0.92 -18.93 -25.56
N GLU A 82 1.30 -19.80 -24.63
CA GLU A 82 0.70 -21.13 -24.45
C GLU A 82 -0.78 -21.04 -24.05
N HIS A 83 -1.12 -20.05 -23.23
CA HIS A 83 -2.48 -19.86 -22.70
C HIS A 83 -3.30 -18.80 -23.44
N ASN A 84 -2.84 -18.32 -24.60
CA ASN A 84 -3.53 -17.29 -25.41
C ASN A 84 -3.92 -16.02 -24.61
N ILE A 85 -3.10 -15.65 -23.62
CA ILE A 85 -3.32 -14.46 -22.81
C ILE A 85 -2.90 -13.24 -23.65
N LYS A 86 -3.85 -12.35 -23.91
CA LYS A 86 -3.59 -11.09 -24.65
C LYS A 86 -2.95 -10.06 -23.72
N GLU A 87 -2.08 -9.22 -24.31
CA GLU A 87 -1.51 -8.02 -23.69
C GLU A 87 -2.55 -6.95 -23.39
#